data_AF-A3U0X1-F1
#
_entry.id   AF-A3U0X1-F1
#
_cell.length_a   1.000
_cell.length_b   1.000
_cell.length_c   1.000
_cell.angle_alpha   90.00
_cell.angle_beta   90.00
_cell.angle_gamma   90.00
#
_symmetry.space_group_name_H-M   'P 1'
#
loop_
_entity.id
_entity.type
_entity.pdbx_description
1 polymer ?
#
loop_
_entity_poly.entity_id
_entity_poly.type
_entity_poly.pdbx_seq_one_letter_code
_entity_poly.pdbx_strand_id
1 'polypeptide(L)'
;MMKNFKIVVLALCALPIAACSPKPGGGGGGTAGTGNPGGTLSSSGYQSALSAVQGRGPTSDMPTTMNATFTGATRQDLRETNGGAIVGEMMADLELTANWTDGQSTNPWSGKADNFRGSMNGQDYTLTGELTVAAAEAKSLTSTIGRSANTIALPTGGTTTVATGAAAVNLAGDVDDGSGTPHEVIMSLGGSFFGPQGTAISGPATTQGFRAGGVRSDLIAAGDYYVER
;
A
#
# COMPACT_ATOMS: atom_id res chain seq x y z
N MET A 1 33.81 -19.68 2.85
CA MET A 1 33.23 -20.91 3.45
C MET A 1 31.72 -20.81 3.37
N MET A 2 31.10 -21.43 2.36
CA MET A 2 29.65 -21.46 2.18
C MET A 2 29.10 -22.62 3.01
N LYS A 3 28.18 -22.36 3.94
CA LYS A 3 27.42 -23.40 4.63
C LYS A 3 26.03 -23.47 3.98
N ASN A 4 25.84 -24.52 3.19
CA ASN A 4 24.56 -24.93 2.65
C ASN A 4 23.61 -25.26 3.81
N PHE A 5 22.48 -24.55 3.92
CA PHE A 5 21.40 -24.96 4.81
C PHE A 5 20.26 -25.54 3.97
N LYS A 6 20.03 -26.84 4.18
CA LYS A 6 18.92 -27.60 3.62
C LYS A 6 17.71 -27.37 4.51
N ILE A 7 16.61 -26.88 3.94
CA ILE A 7 15.31 -26.89 4.62
C ILE A 7 14.68 -28.26 4.39
N VAL A 8 14.44 -28.97 5.48
CA VAL A 8 13.75 -30.26 5.52
C VAL A 8 12.26 -29.99 5.57
N VAL A 9 11.56 -30.35 4.50
CA VAL A 9 10.09 -30.37 4.43
C VAL A 9 9.61 -31.59 5.22
N LEU A 10 8.93 -31.36 6.35
CA LEU A 10 8.15 -32.40 7.01
C LEU A 10 6.71 -32.33 6.48
N ALA A 11 6.40 -33.24 5.56
CA ALA A 11 5.05 -33.51 5.11
C ALA A 11 4.31 -34.33 6.17
N LEU A 12 3.16 -33.84 6.64
CA LEU A 12 2.14 -34.70 7.25
C LEU A 12 0.79 -34.40 6.61
N CYS A 13 0.30 -35.39 5.86
CA CYS A 13 -1.00 -35.43 5.22
C CYS A 13 -2.15 -35.37 6.23
N ALA A 14 -3.20 -34.62 5.88
CA ALA A 14 -4.58 -35.01 6.15
C ALA A 14 -5.50 -34.43 5.07
N LEU A 15 -6.00 -35.30 4.18
CA LEU A 15 -7.15 -35.05 3.31
C LEU A 15 -8.44 -35.26 4.14
N PRO A 16 -9.53 -34.58 3.79
CA PRO A 16 -10.65 -35.32 3.19
C PRO A 16 -11.17 -34.64 1.91
N ILE A 17 -11.21 -35.37 0.79
CA ILE A 17 -12.40 -35.99 0.17
C ILE A 17 -13.42 -34.96 -0.37
N ALA A 18 -13.23 -34.63 -1.65
CA ALA A 18 -14.18 -34.53 -2.76
C ALA A 18 -15.68 -34.29 -2.51
N ALA A 19 -16.19 -33.26 -3.19
CA ALA A 19 -17.38 -33.39 -4.03
C ALA A 19 -17.08 -32.83 -5.44
N CYS A 20 -16.85 -33.76 -6.38
CA CYS A 20 -17.05 -33.63 -7.83
C CYS A 20 -18.51 -33.19 -8.12
N SER A 21 -18.91 -32.49 -9.19
CA SER A 21 -18.45 -32.47 -10.58
C SER A 21 -19.18 -31.36 -11.40
N PRO A 22 -18.85 -31.14 -12.69
CA PRO A 22 -19.01 -29.87 -13.42
C PRO A 22 -20.28 -29.76 -14.29
N LYS A 23 -20.65 -28.52 -14.67
CA LYS A 23 -21.33 -28.25 -15.95
C LYS A 23 -21.02 -26.83 -16.48
N PRO A 24 -20.78 -26.65 -17.80
CA PRO A 24 -20.43 -25.38 -18.39
C PRO A 24 -21.67 -24.59 -18.85
N GLY A 25 -21.58 -23.27 -18.80
CA GLY A 25 -22.47 -22.39 -19.55
C GLY A 25 -22.96 -21.19 -18.76
N GLY A 26 -22.93 -20.03 -19.43
CA GLY A 26 -23.75 -18.88 -19.07
C GLY A 26 -22.95 -17.72 -18.53
N GLY A 27 -22.66 -16.76 -19.41
CA GLY A 27 -22.21 -15.44 -18.99
C GLY A 27 -23.22 -14.77 -18.04
N GLY A 28 -22.69 -13.91 -17.19
CA GLY A 28 -23.45 -13.03 -16.33
C GLY A 28 -22.56 -11.88 -15.91
N GLY A 29 -22.90 -10.67 -16.38
CA GLY A 29 -22.26 -9.45 -15.93
C GLY A 29 -22.34 -9.33 -14.41
N GLY A 30 -21.18 -9.23 -13.78
CA GLY A 30 -21.07 -8.94 -12.36
C GLY A 30 -20.96 -7.44 -12.17
N THR A 31 -22.10 -6.85 -11.80
CA THR A 31 -22.25 -5.50 -11.26
C THR A 31 -21.13 -5.13 -10.28
N ALA A 32 -20.67 -3.87 -10.37
CA ALA A 32 -19.83 -3.21 -9.39
C ALA A 32 -20.35 -3.48 -7.97
N GLY A 33 -19.61 -4.29 -7.23
CA GLY A 33 -19.90 -4.60 -5.85
C GLY A 33 -19.56 -3.40 -4.99
N THR A 34 -20.59 -2.76 -4.46
CA THR A 34 -20.52 -1.92 -3.27
C THR A 34 -19.88 -2.74 -2.15
N GLY A 35 -18.59 -2.49 -1.91
CA GLY A 35 -17.80 -3.19 -0.91
C GLY A 35 -18.36 -2.96 0.48
N ASN A 36 -18.77 -4.05 1.11
CA ASN A 36 -19.00 -4.13 2.54
C ASN A 36 -17.68 -3.73 3.27
N PRO A 37 -17.70 -2.86 4.30
CA PRO A 37 -16.49 -2.33 4.94
C PRO A 37 -15.73 -3.34 5.84
N GLY A 38 -15.73 -4.63 5.50
CA GLY A 38 -15.07 -5.68 6.29
C GLY A 38 -14.70 -6.94 5.54
N GLY A 39 -14.70 -6.93 4.20
CA GLY A 39 -14.22 -8.05 3.39
C GLY A 39 -12.78 -7.82 2.93
N THR A 40 -11.91 -8.81 3.14
CA THR A 40 -10.51 -8.79 2.67
C THR A 40 -10.44 -8.56 1.16
N LEU A 41 -9.81 -7.45 0.74
CA LEU A 41 -9.64 -7.12 -0.69
C LEU A 41 -8.77 -8.20 -1.36
N SER A 42 -9.30 -8.85 -2.40
CA SER A 42 -8.54 -9.80 -3.24
C SER A 42 -7.59 -9.05 -4.18
N SER A 43 -6.55 -9.72 -4.69
CA SER A 43 -5.60 -9.10 -5.63
C SER A 43 -6.27 -8.57 -6.91
N SER A 44 -7.36 -9.20 -7.38
CA SER A 44 -8.16 -8.71 -8.52
C SER A 44 -9.04 -7.51 -8.17
N GLY A 45 -9.60 -7.47 -6.95
CA GLY A 45 -10.29 -6.32 -6.40
C GLY A 45 -9.35 -5.11 -6.28
N TYR A 46 -8.12 -5.35 -5.81
CA TYR A 46 -7.06 -4.35 -5.74
C TYR A 46 -6.75 -3.73 -7.10
N GLN A 47 -6.48 -4.55 -8.13
CA GLN A 47 -6.13 -4.03 -9.45
C GLN A 47 -7.26 -3.19 -10.06
N SER A 48 -8.51 -3.59 -9.82
CA SER A 48 -9.68 -2.84 -10.29
C SER A 48 -9.79 -1.48 -9.62
N ALA A 49 -9.60 -1.42 -8.30
CA ALA A 49 -9.63 -0.17 -7.53
C ALA A 49 -8.45 0.76 -7.89
N LEU A 50 -7.24 0.22 -8.02
CA LEU A 50 -6.06 0.96 -8.49
C LEU A 50 -6.31 1.58 -9.87
N SER A 51 -6.86 0.81 -10.80
CA SER A 51 -7.20 1.29 -12.15
C SER A 51 -8.28 2.38 -12.13
N ALA A 52 -9.27 2.26 -11.22
CA ALA A 52 -10.30 3.27 -11.05
C ALA A 52 -9.73 4.61 -10.52
N VAL A 53 -8.78 4.56 -9.58
CA VAL A 53 -8.07 5.75 -9.09
C VAL A 53 -7.24 6.40 -10.19
N GLN A 54 -6.43 5.61 -10.90
CA GLN A 54 -5.57 6.10 -11.97
C GLN A 54 -6.37 6.63 -13.17
N GLY A 55 -7.55 6.07 -13.43
CA GLY A 55 -8.48 6.51 -14.46
C GLY A 55 -9.08 7.91 -14.23
N ARG A 56 -9.00 8.47 -13.01
CA ARG A 56 -9.43 9.86 -12.72
C ARG A 56 -8.49 10.91 -13.32
N GLY A 57 -7.27 10.51 -13.69
CA GLY A 57 -6.21 11.41 -14.11
C GLY A 57 -5.57 12.17 -12.95
N PRO A 58 -4.32 12.67 -13.12
CA PRO A 58 -3.66 13.48 -12.10
C PRO A 58 -4.46 14.73 -11.76
N THR A 59 -4.45 15.11 -10.48
CA THR A 59 -5.10 16.34 -10.01
C THR A 59 -4.49 17.57 -10.70
N SER A 60 -5.35 18.49 -11.15
CA SER A 60 -4.96 19.77 -11.76
C SER A 60 -5.46 20.99 -10.97
N ASP A 61 -6.19 20.76 -9.90
CA ASP A 61 -6.86 21.74 -9.03
C ASP A 61 -6.57 21.43 -7.54
N MET A 62 -5.34 20.99 -7.22
CA MET A 62 -4.95 20.65 -5.86
C MET A 62 -5.19 21.85 -4.92
N PRO A 63 -5.98 21.68 -3.84
CA PRO A 63 -6.34 22.78 -2.96
C PRO A 63 -5.12 23.26 -2.17
N THR A 64 -5.22 24.42 -1.53
CA THR A 64 -4.18 24.95 -0.62
C THR A 64 -4.35 24.44 0.81
N THR A 65 -5.47 23.79 1.12
CA THR A 65 -5.73 23.14 2.39
C THR A 65 -6.40 21.79 2.16
N MET A 66 -6.16 20.84 3.06
CA MET A 66 -6.75 19.51 3.01
C MET A 66 -7.02 19.03 4.44
N ASN A 67 -8.27 18.66 4.69
CA ASN A 67 -8.67 17.91 5.88
C ASN A 67 -9.53 16.75 5.39
N ALA A 68 -8.92 15.57 5.24
CA ALA A 68 -9.58 14.41 4.66
C ALA A 68 -8.94 13.11 5.12
N THR A 69 -9.77 12.07 5.26
CA THR A 69 -9.34 10.70 5.49
C THR A 69 -9.44 9.93 4.18
N PHE A 70 -8.39 9.20 3.84
CA PHE A 70 -8.29 8.35 2.67
C PHE A 70 -8.17 6.90 3.13
N THR A 71 -8.91 6.01 2.49
CA THR A 71 -8.84 4.57 2.75
C THR A 71 -8.46 3.83 1.47
N GLY A 72 -7.79 2.69 1.63
CA GLY A 72 -7.38 1.89 0.48
C GLY A 72 -6.49 0.74 0.91
N ALA A 73 -5.54 0.39 0.05
CA ALA A 73 -4.67 -0.75 0.29
C ALA A 73 -3.32 -0.60 -0.42
N THR A 74 -2.36 -1.40 0.02
CA THR A 74 -1.10 -1.67 -0.68
C THR A 74 -1.12 -3.08 -1.25
N ARG A 75 -0.39 -3.28 -2.35
CA ARG A 75 -0.01 -4.61 -2.85
C ARG A 75 1.44 -4.56 -3.28
N GLN A 76 2.25 -5.44 -2.71
CA GLN A 76 3.70 -5.44 -2.86
C GLN A 76 4.19 -6.86 -3.15
N ASP A 77 5.10 -6.98 -4.11
CA ASP A 77 5.82 -8.23 -4.35
C ASP A 77 6.89 -8.40 -3.26
N LEU A 78 6.93 -9.58 -2.65
CA LEU A 78 8.00 -9.98 -1.74
C LEU A 78 9.19 -10.51 -2.54
N ARG A 79 10.35 -9.92 -2.31
CA ARG A 79 11.59 -10.28 -3.00
C ARG A 79 12.70 -10.59 -2.01
N GLU A 80 13.50 -11.58 -2.35
CA GLU A 80 14.78 -11.80 -1.68
C GLU A 80 15.71 -10.60 -1.90
N THR A 81 16.44 -10.21 -0.85
CA THR A 81 17.38 -9.09 -0.87
C THR A 81 18.48 -9.32 -1.92
N ASN A 82 19.04 -8.23 -2.48
CA ASN A 82 20.03 -8.22 -3.58
C ASN A 82 19.49 -8.60 -4.96
N GLY A 83 18.21 -8.29 -5.23
CA GLY A 83 17.60 -8.49 -6.55
C GLY A 83 17.24 -9.94 -6.84
N GLY A 84 16.97 -10.72 -5.80
CA GLY A 84 16.54 -12.11 -5.92
C GLY A 84 15.12 -12.24 -6.50
N ALA A 85 14.66 -13.49 -6.57
CA ALA A 85 13.37 -13.82 -7.15
C ALA A 85 12.20 -13.20 -6.35
N ILE A 86 11.07 -13.00 -7.02
CA ILE A 86 9.80 -12.80 -6.33
C ILE A 86 9.44 -14.14 -5.67
N VAL A 87 9.25 -14.11 -4.36
CA VAL A 87 8.93 -15.29 -3.54
C VAL A 87 7.53 -15.24 -2.96
N GLY A 88 6.80 -14.15 -3.19
CA GLY A 88 5.47 -13.96 -2.64
C GLY A 88 4.86 -12.60 -2.93
N GLU A 89 3.74 -12.33 -2.28
CA GLU A 89 2.99 -11.07 -2.31
C GLU A 89 2.60 -10.72 -0.87
N MET A 90 2.58 -9.42 -0.57
CA MET A 90 2.03 -8.85 0.65
C MET A 90 1.00 -7.77 0.31
N MET A 91 -0.10 -7.75 1.04
CA MET A 91 -1.09 -6.70 1.04
C MET A 91 -1.27 -6.17 2.47
N ALA A 92 -1.63 -4.91 2.57
CA ALA A 92 -2.03 -4.26 3.81
C ALA A 92 -3.14 -3.25 3.51
N ASP A 93 -4.04 -3.06 4.45
CA ASP A 93 -5.09 -2.04 4.33
C ASP A 93 -4.55 -0.71 4.87
N LEU A 94 -5.01 0.41 4.32
CA LEU A 94 -4.55 1.75 4.64
C LEU A 94 -5.69 2.63 5.11
N GLU A 95 -5.46 3.39 6.18
CA GLU A 95 -6.29 4.50 6.63
C GLU A 95 -5.39 5.69 6.93
N LEU A 96 -5.43 6.73 6.10
CA LEU A 96 -4.53 7.87 6.14
C LEU A 96 -5.33 9.17 6.23
N THR A 97 -5.09 9.98 7.25
CA THR A 97 -5.73 11.29 7.40
C THR A 97 -4.72 12.39 7.12
N ALA A 98 -5.05 13.27 6.16
CA ALA A 98 -4.33 14.49 5.86
C ALA A 98 -4.95 15.66 6.62
N ASN A 99 -4.14 16.38 7.39
CA ASN A 99 -4.41 17.72 7.87
C ASN A 99 -3.28 18.63 7.38
N TRP A 100 -3.53 19.34 6.29
CA TRP A 100 -2.49 20.07 5.57
C TRP A 100 -2.90 21.44 5.10
N THR A 101 -1.92 22.34 5.14
CA THR A 101 -1.94 23.67 4.53
C THR A 101 -0.66 23.84 3.71
N ASP A 102 -0.78 24.45 2.54
CA ASP A 102 0.34 24.69 1.63
C ASP A 102 1.48 25.45 2.34
N GLY A 103 2.70 24.95 2.15
CA GLY A 103 3.90 25.47 2.81
C GLY A 103 4.11 25.05 4.27
N GLN A 104 3.27 24.18 4.87
CA GLN A 104 3.53 23.71 6.23
C GLN A 104 4.83 22.87 6.32
N SER A 105 5.55 23.01 7.43
CA SER A 105 6.78 22.27 7.73
C SER A 105 6.57 21.06 8.64
N THR A 106 5.42 20.98 9.31
CA THR A 106 5.04 19.86 10.18
C THR A 106 4.48 18.69 9.39
N ASN A 107 4.51 17.51 10.00
CA ASN A 107 3.95 16.30 9.41
C ASN A 107 2.44 16.49 9.11
N PRO A 108 2.00 16.41 7.84
CA PRO A 108 0.59 16.56 7.47
C PRO A 108 -0.27 15.35 7.82
N TRP A 109 0.35 14.22 8.11
CA TRP A 109 -0.29 12.91 8.05
C TRP A 109 -0.46 12.32 9.43
N SER A 110 -1.60 11.66 9.63
CA SER A 110 -1.81 10.65 10.65
C SER A 110 -2.44 9.42 10.00
N GLY A 111 -2.48 8.30 10.71
CA GLY A 111 -3.06 7.06 10.18
C GLY A 111 -2.16 5.86 10.33
N LYS A 112 -2.57 4.77 9.67
CA LYS A 112 -1.99 3.45 9.86
C LYS A 112 -2.08 2.55 8.62
N ALA A 113 -1.27 1.51 8.65
CA ALA A 113 -1.41 0.30 7.84
C ALA A 113 -1.58 -0.91 8.77
N ASP A 114 -2.56 -1.75 8.48
CA ASP A 114 -2.84 -2.98 9.22
C ASP A 114 -3.34 -4.10 8.29
N ASN A 115 -3.84 -5.20 8.88
CA ASN A 115 -4.38 -6.34 8.15
C ASN A 115 -3.39 -6.93 7.12
N PHE A 116 -2.13 -7.10 7.56
CA PHE A 116 -1.05 -7.65 6.77
C PHE A 116 -1.32 -9.11 6.42
N ARG A 117 -1.30 -9.40 5.12
CA ARG A 117 -1.64 -10.71 4.57
C ARG A 117 -0.94 -10.94 3.25
N GLY A 118 -0.87 -12.18 2.82
CA GLY A 118 -0.29 -12.47 1.52
C GLY A 118 -0.04 -13.95 1.31
N SER A 119 0.85 -14.24 0.36
CA SER A 119 1.34 -15.59 0.11
C SER A 119 2.85 -15.58 -0.04
N MET A 120 3.51 -16.62 0.46
CA MET A 120 4.95 -16.83 0.32
C MET A 120 5.19 -18.29 -0.07
N ASN A 121 5.93 -18.52 -1.16
CA ASN A 121 6.19 -19.85 -1.71
C ASN A 121 4.90 -20.70 -1.89
N GLY A 122 3.80 -20.03 -2.26
CA GLY A 122 2.49 -20.66 -2.47
C GLY A 122 1.73 -21.04 -1.19
N GLN A 123 2.16 -20.55 -0.02
CA GLN A 123 1.44 -20.68 1.24
C GLN A 123 0.95 -19.32 1.71
N ASP A 124 -0.33 -19.24 2.09
CA ASP A 124 -0.91 -18.01 2.61
C ASP A 124 -0.40 -17.74 4.04
N TYR A 125 -0.25 -16.45 4.36
CA TYR A 125 0.15 -16.01 5.69
C TYR A 125 -0.59 -14.72 6.08
N THR A 126 -0.63 -14.47 7.39
CA THR A 126 -1.04 -13.20 7.99
C THR A 126 0.01 -12.75 8.98
N LEU A 127 0.17 -11.43 9.14
CA LEU A 127 1.01 -10.86 10.20
C LEU A 127 0.12 -10.02 11.12
N THR A 128 0.38 -10.10 12.41
CA THR A 128 -0.33 -9.30 13.41
C THR A 128 0.49 -8.06 13.72
N GLY A 129 -0.15 -6.90 13.84
CA GLY A 129 0.52 -5.64 14.15
C GLY A 129 -0.04 -4.49 13.33
N GLU A 130 0.49 -3.31 13.57
CA GLU A 130 0.15 -2.09 12.82
C GLU A 130 1.40 -1.25 12.60
N LEU A 131 1.42 -0.53 11.47
CA LEU A 131 2.39 0.52 11.21
C LEU A 131 1.67 1.84 11.28
N THR A 132 2.23 2.83 11.97
CA THR A 132 1.60 4.14 12.15
C THR A 132 2.51 5.28 11.71
N VAL A 133 1.92 6.40 11.30
CA VAL A 133 2.68 7.60 10.95
C VAL A 133 3.38 8.18 12.18
N ALA A 134 2.74 8.09 13.36
CA ALA A 134 3.30 8.57 14.61
C ALA A 134 4.58 7.82 15.01
N ALA A 135 4.62 6.49 14.84
CA ALA A 135 5.81 5.70 15.11
C ALA A 135 6.94 5.97 14.10
N ALA A 136 6.62 6.27 12.84
CA ALA A 136 7.60 6.70 11.85
C ALA A 136 8.19 8.07 12.21
N GLU A 137 7.37 9.02 12.63
CA GLU A 137 7.80 10.35 13.06
C GLU A 137 8.70 10.30 14.30
N ALA A 138 8.40 9.41 15.26
CA ALA A 138 9.28 9.15 16.40
C ALA A 138 10.68 8.64 15.99
N LYS A 139 10.80 8.05 14.79
CA LYS A 139 12.06 7.63 14.16
C LYS A 139 12.63 8.69 13.20
N SER A 140 12.14 9.93 13.26
CA SER A 140 12.53 11.04 12.38
C SER A 140 12.23 10.82 10.90
N LEU A 141 11.28 9.95 10.57
CA LEU A 141 10.79 9.77 9.20
C LEU A 141 9.56 10.64 9.00
N THR A 142 9.76 11.80 8.39
CA THR A 142 8.70 12.77 8.15
C THR A 142 7.89 12.42 6.91
N SER A 143 6.58 12.56 7.00
CA SER A 143 5.68 12.51 5.83
C SER A 143 5.41 13.93 5.34
N THR A 144 5.06 14.09 4.06
CA THR A 144 4.86 15.40 3.42
C THR A 144 3.73 15.36 2.39
N ILE A 145 3.14 16.53 2.12
CA ILE A 145 2.33 16.79 0.93
C ILE A 145 2.98 17.96 0.21
N GLY A 146 3.26 17.75 -1.08
CA GLY A 146 3.78 18.77 -1.98
C GLY A 146 2.68 19.28 -2.90
N ARG A 147 2.68 20.59 -3.14
CA ARG A 147 1.84 21.24 -4.14
C ARG A 147 2.70 22.05 -5.09
N SER A 148 2.40 21.96 -6.39
CA SER A 148 3.06 22.75 -7.42
C SER A 148 2.00 23.44 -8.26
N ALA A 149 1.98 24.77 -8.25
CA ALA A 149 1.04 25.57 -9.02
C ALA A 149 1.76 26.35 -10.13
N ASN A 150 1.25 26.25 -11.35
CA ASN A 150 1.77 26.96 -12.52
C ASN A 150 0.64 27.71 -13.22
N THR A 151 0.85 29.00 -13.51
CA THR A 151 -0.07 29.81 -14.30
C THR A 151 0.33 29.77 -15.77
N ILE A 152 -0.60 29.40 -16.64
CA ILE A 152 -0.40 29.18 -18.06
C ILE A 152 -1.27 30.18 -18.83
N ALA A 153 -0.69 30.85 -19.84
CA ALA A 153 -1.43 31.72 -20.74
C ALA A 153 -2.28 30.90 -21.74
N LEU A 154 -3.54 31.29 -21.93
CA LEU A 154 -4.46 30.61 -22.85
C LEU A 154 -4.33 31.18 -24.28
N PRO A 155 -4.42 30.34 -25.33
CA PRO A 155 -4.31 30.78 -26.72
C PRO A 155 -5.34 31.85 -27.13
N THR A 156 -6.52 31.84 -26.51
CA THR A 156 -7.62 32.78 -26.78
C THR A 156 -7.54 34.06 -25.95
N GLY A 157 -6.47 34.27 -25.20
CA GLY A 157 -6.35 35.32 -24.19
C GLY A 157 -6.81 34.86 -22.80
N GLY A 158 -6.20 35.42 -21.76
CA GLY A 158 -6.40 35.04 -20.36
C GLY A 158 -5.36 34.05 -19.83
N THR A 159 -5.52 33.63 -18.58
CA THR A 159 -4.63 32.67 -17.91
C THR A 159 -5.44 31.62 -17.15
N THR A 160 -4.89 30.42 -17.05
CA THR A 160 -5.39 29.36 -16.16
C THR A 160 -4.29 28.94 -15.19
N THR A 161 -4.67 28.52 -13.99
CA THR A 161 -3.72 27.96 -13.01
C THR A 161 -3.94 26.46 -12.91
N VAL A 162 -2.87 25.70 -13.08
CA VAL A 162 -2.85 24.25 -12.87
C VAL A 162 -2.05 23.98 -11.61
N ALA A 163 -2.68 23.29 -10.65
CA ALA A 163 -2.08 22.90 -9.38
C ALA A 163 -2.06 21.38 -9.24
N THR A 164 -0.87 20.78 -9.24
CA THR A 164 -0.67 19.35 -9.01
C THR A 164 -0.30 19.07 -7.55
N GLY A 165 -0.49 17.83 -7.12
CA GLY A 165 -0.17 17.37 -5.76
C GLY A 165 0.68 16.11 -5.76
N ALA A 166 1.58 16.01 -4.78
CA ALA A 166 2.35 14.80 -4.47
C ALA A 166 2.25 14.46 -2.98
N ALA A 167 2.34 13.18 -2.65
CA ALA A 167 2.33 12.67 -1.28
C ALA A 167 3.56 11.81 -1.02
N ALA A 168 4.12 11.93 0.17
CA ALA A 168 5.07 10.98 0.74
C ALA A 168 4.63 10.66 2.17
N VAL A 169 4.35 9.40 2.46
CA VAL A 169 3.87 8.93 3.76
C VAL A 169 4.79 7.82 4.25
N ASN A 170 5.35 8.00 5.44
CA ASN A 170 6.13 7.00 6.14
C ASN A 170 5.33 6.43 7.30
N LEU A 171 5.36 5.12 7.45
CA LEU A 171 4.69 4.34 8.47
C LEU A 171 5.74 3.42 9.11
N ALA A 172 5.70 3.25 10.43
CA ALA A 172 6.59 2.32 11.11
C ALA A 172 5.85 1.63 12.26
N GLY A 173 6.35 0.48 12.69
CA GLY A 173 5.77 -0.28 13.78
C GLY A 173 6.35 -1.68 13.84
N ASP A 174 5.79 -2.51 14.72
CA ASP A 174 6.21 -3.88 14.89
C ASP A 174 5.13 -4.84 14.35
N VAL A 175 5.57 -5.87 13.62
CA VAL A 175 4.71 -6.95 13.13
C VAL A 175 5.23 -8.30 13.61
N ASP A 176 4.31 -9.18 13.97
CA ASP A 176 4.58 -10.54 14.45
C ASP A 176 4.02 -11.56 13.46
N ASP A 177 4.86 -12.52 13.07
CA ASP A 177 4.54 -13.66 12.20
C ASP A 177 4.00 -14.87 12.98
N GLY A 178 3.77 -14.71 14.29
CA GLY A 178 3.36 -15.77 15.21
C GLY A 178 4.54 -16.51 15.84
N SER A 179 5.78 -16.14 15.55
CA SER A 179 6.98 -16.67 16.21
C SER A 179 7.19 -16.10 17.62
N GLY A 180 6.43 -15.06 18.00
CA GLY A 180 6.47 -14.43 19.31
C GLY A 180 7.60 -13.43 19.50
N THR A 181 8.34 -13.10 18.43
CA THR A 181 9.31 -12.00 18.42
C THR A 181 8.89 -10.98 17.35
N PRO A 182 8.34 -9.82 17.75
CA PRO A 182 7.96 -8.79 16.79
C PRO A 182 9.17 -8.26 16.02
N HIS A 183 8.93 -7.94 14.75
CA HIS A 183 9.90 -7.36 13.83
C HIS A 183 9.55 -5.91 13.53
N GLU A 184 10.52 -5.02 13.72
CA GLU A 184 10.36 -3.63 13.31
C GLU A 184 10.25 -3.57 11.78
N VAL A 185 9.24 -2.85 11.30
CA VAL A 185 8.98 -2.64 9.88
C VAL A 185 8.77 -1.16 9.60
N ILE A 186 9.29 -0.71 8.47
CA ILE A 186 9.08 0.62 7.91
C ILE A 186 8.44 0.45 6.53
N MET A 187 7.36 1.18 6.29
CA MET A 187 6.70 1.28 5.01
C MET A 187 6.75 2.73 4.53
N SER A 188 7.20 2.93 3.29
CA SER A 188 7.24 4.23 2.62
C SER A 188 6.33 4.20 1.41
N LEU A 189 5.36 5.10 1.39
CA LEU A 189 4.39 5.33 0.34
C LEU A 189 4.74 6.66 -0.34
N GLY A 190 4.90 6.65 -1.67
CA GLY A 190 5.12 7.87 -2.45
C GLY A 190 4.16 7.92 -3.62
N GLY A 191 3.71 9.08 -4.04
CA GLY A 191 2.78 9.13 -5.16
C GLY A 191 2.27 10.52 -5.52
N SER A 192 1.29 10.53 -6.42
CA SER A 192 0.61 11.74 -6.86
C SER A 192 -0.85 11.71 -6.47
N PHE A 193 -1.43 12.91 -6.32
CA PHE A 193 -2.87 13.06 -6.14
C PHE A 193 -3.59 12.93 -7.50
N PHE A 194 -4.76 12.29 -7.46
CA PHE A 194 -5.64 12.03 -8.60
C PHE A 194 -7.04 12.56 -8.33
N GLY A 195 -7.73 12.90 -9.42
CA GLY A 195 -9.10 13.41 -9.40
C GLY A 195 -9.24 14.87 -8.89
N PRO A 196 -10.46 15.41 -8.92
CA PRO A 196 -10.73 16.79 -8.50
C PRO A 196 -10.31 17.03 -7.06
N GLN A 197 -9.56 18.11 -6.83
CA GLN A 197 -9.07 18.52 -5.50
C GLN A 197 -8.32 17.42 -4.72
N GLY A 198 -7.71 16.46 -5.43
CA GLY A 198 -6.96 15.37 -4.82
C GLY A 198 -7.82 14.39 -4.02
N THR A 199 -8.90 13.86 -4.62
CA THR A 199 -9.77 12.86 -3.99
C THR A 199 -9.17 11.45 -3.90
N ALA A 200 -8.06 11.19 -4.57
CA ALA A 200 -7.34 9.94 -4.45
C ALA A 200 -5.83 10.14 -4.54
N ILE A 201 -5.08 9.13 -4.11
CA ILE A 201 -3.62 9.08 -4.19
C ILE A 201 -3.24 7.70 -4.68
N SER A 202 -2.24 7.64 -5.56
CA SER A 202 -1.63 6.37 -5.96
C SER A 202 -0.16 6.58 -6.30
N GLY A 203 0.63 5.53 -6.10
CA GLY A 203 2.04 5.49 -6.46
C GLY A 203 2.75 4.28 -5.82
N PRO A 204 4.09 4.29 -5.84
CA PRO A 204 4.88 3.21 -5.28
C PRO A 204 4.71 3.06 -3.76
N ALA A 205 4.74 1.81 -3.33
CA ALA A 205 4.82 1.41 -1.93
C ALA A 205 6.04 0.51 -1.74
N THR A 206 6.85 0.79 -0.72
CA THR A 206 8.00 -0.04 -0.34
C THR A 206 7.93 -0.36 1.14
N THR A 207 8.27 -1.60 1.51
CA THR A 207 8.31 -2.04 2.90
C THR A 207 9.60 -2.76 3.19
N GLN A 208 10.20 -2.44 4.32
CA GLN A 208 11.44 -3.02 4.79
C GLN A 208 11.30 -3.45 6.26
N GLY A 209 11.57 -4.73 6.52
CA GLY A 209 11.68 -5.26 7.88
C GLY A 209 13.11 -5.26 8.39
N PHE A 210 13.23 -5.24 9.72
CA PHE A 210 14.48 -5.33 10.47
C PHE A 210 14.41 -6.50 11.45
N ARG A 211 15.50 -7.28 11.49
CA ARG A 211 15.74 -8.32 12.49
C ARG A 211 16.23 -7.68 13.79
N ALA A 212 16.17 -8.48 14.87
CA ALA A 212 16.77 -8.12 16.15
C ALA A 212 18.22 -7.63 15.96
N GLY A 213 18.56 -6.49 16.59
CA GLY A 213 19.86 -5.84 16.43
C GLY A 213 19.98 -4.92 15.21
N GLY A 214 18.87 -4.60 14.52
CA GLY A 214 18.84 -3.60 13.43
C GLY A 214 19.36 -4.10 12.09
N VAL A 215 19.56 -5.41 11.93
CA VAL A 215 19.98 -6.02 10.66
C VAL A 215 18.79 -6.05 9.72
N ARG A 216 18.97 -5.63 8.46
CA ARG A 216 17.91 -5.70 7.44
C ARG A 216 17.40 -7.14 7.29
N SER A 217 16.09 -7.30 7.19
CA SER A 217 15.49 -8.58 6.82
C SER A 217 16.00 -9.02 5.44
N ASP A 218 16.04 -10.34 5.21
CA ASP A 218 16.41 -10.90 3.91
C ASP A 218 15.31 -10.70 2.86
N LEU A 219 14.15 -10.16 3.25
CA LEU A 219 13.03 -9.84 2.36
C LEU A 219 12.78 -8.32 2.30
N ILE A 220 12.51 -7.85 1.08
CA ILE A 220 12.04 -6.49 0.79
C ILE A 220 10.72 -6.62 0.04
N ALA A 221 9.76 -5.77 0.37
CA ALA A 221 8.50 -5.70 -0.35
C ALA A 221 8.44 -4.41 -1.18
N ALA A 222 8.04 -4.52 -2.45
CA ALA A 222 7.86 -3.36 -3.32
C ALA A 222 6.68 -3.57 -4.26
N GLY A 223 5.91 -2.52 -4.49
CA GLY A 223 4.78 -2.53 -5.40
C GLY A 223 4.11 -1.17 -5.38
N ASP A 224 2.79 -1.16 -5.32
CA ASP A 224 1.99 0.06 -5.40
C ASP A 224 1.01 0.15 -4.24
N TYR A 225 0.40 1.32 -4.12
CA TYR A 225 -0.79 1.54 -3.31
C TYR A 225 -1.78 2.44 -4.01
N TYR A 226 -3.01 2.42 -3.48
CA TYR A 226 -3.98 3.47 -3.71
C TYR A 226 -4.70 3.79 -2.40
N VAL A 227 -5.14 5.04 -2.26
CA VAL A 227 -6.11 5.45 -1.25
C VAL A 227 -7.06 6.49 -1.83
N GLU A 228 -8.30 6.52 -1.38
CA GLU A 228 -9.34 7.44 -1.85
C GLU A 228 -10.28 7.88 -0.71
N ARG A 229 -11.00 8.99 -0.92
CA ARG A 229 -11.99 9.55 0.00
C ARG A 229 -13.37 9.65 -0.64
#